data_AF-A0A2A4X901-F1
#
_entry.id   AF-A0A2A4X901-F1
#
_cell.length_a   1.000
_cell.length_b   1.000
_cell.length_c   1.000
_cell.angle_alpha   90.00
_cell.angle_beta   90.00
_cell.angle_gamma   90.00
#
_symmetry.space_group_name_H-M   'P 1'
#
loop_
_entity.id
_entity.type
_entity.pdbx_description
1 polymer ?
#
loop_
_entity_poly.entity_id
_entity_poly.type
_entity_poly.pdbx_seq_one_letter_code
_entity_poly.pdbx_strand_id
1 'polypeptide(L)'
;MNIGSVLGDGCIVNTAATLDHDNCLGVGVHISPGVHLAGNVGIGDRSWVGIGASVIQGCDIGHDVIVGAGAVVTKDIIDGLTVVGVPAQELKK
;
A
#
# COMPACT_ATOMS: atom_id res chain seq x y z
N MET A 1 -0.75 -9.41 -9.93
CA MET A 1 -0.69 -10.09 -8.63
C MET A 1 0.07 -11.37 -8.84
N ASN A 2 1.08 -11.64 -8.02
CA ASN A 2 1.86 -12.87 -8.09
C ASN A 2 1.48 -13.84 -6.95
N ILE A 3 2.11 -15.02 -6.97
CA ILE A 3 1.83 -16.15 -6.08
C ILE A 3 1.86 -15.76 -4.59
N GLY A 4 0.99 -16.38 -3.79
CA GLY A 4 0.95 -16.18 -2.34
C GLY A 4 0.25 -14.90 -1.88
N SER A 5 -0.07 -13.97 -2.79
CA SER A 5 -0.81 -12.76 -2.42
C SER A 5 -2.28 -13.06 -2.08
N VAL A 6 -2.78 -12.45 -1.02
CA VAL A 6 -4.17 -12.57 -0.54
C VAL A 6 -4.81 -11.19 -0.37
N LEU A 7 -6.07 -11.08 -0.80
CA LEU A 7 -6.86 -9.86 -0.74
C LEU A 7 -8.10 -10.09 0.11
N GLY A 8 -8.33 -9.19 1.05
CA GLY A 8 -9.58 -9.11 1.80
C GLY A 8 -10.75 -8.64 0.95
N ASP A 9 -11.96 -8.88 1.44
CA ASP A 9 -13.20 -8.51 0.77
C ASP A 9 -13.24 -7.02 0.43
N GLY A 10 -13.74 -6.68 -0.76
CA GLY A 10 -13.88 -5.29 -1.20
C GLY A 10 -12.57 -4.59 -1.56
N CYS A 11 -11.43 -5.29 -1.63
CA CYS A 11 -10.21 -4.72 -2.20
C CYS A 11 -10.43 -4.20 -3.62
N ILE A 12 -9.83 -3.06 -3.93
CA ILE A 12 -9.78 -2.51 -5.29
C ILE A 12 -8.32 -2.51 -5.75
N VAL A 13 -8.02 -3.27 -6.81
CA VAL A 13 -6.74 -3.22 -7.52
C VAL A 13 -6.95 -2.59 -8.89
N ASN A 14 -6.44 -1.37 -9.05
CA ASN A 14 -6.66 -0.59 -10.26
C ASN A 14 -5.70 -0.93 -11.41
N THR A 15 -5.96 -0.30 -12.56
CA THR A 15 -5.19 -0.41 -13.79
C THR A 15 -3.69 -0.28 -13.57
N ALA A 16 -2.94 -1.23 -14.14
CA ALA A 16 -1.48 -1.26 -14.10
C ALA A 16 -0.85 -1.28 -12.68
N ALA A 17 -1.63 -1.56 -11.63
CA ALA A 17 -1.05 -1.85 -10.33
C ALA A 17 -0.40 -3.25 -10.33
N THR A 18 0.74 -3.38 -9.67
CA THR A 18 1.42 -4.66 -9.49
C THR A 18 1.53 -5.00 -8.02
N LEU A 19 1.20 -6.24 -7.69
CA LEU A 19 1.42 -6.84 -6.40
C LEU A 19 2.34 -8.03 -6.65
N ASP A 20 3.54 -8.00 -6.09
CA ASP A 20 4.47 -9.13 -6.19
C ASP A 20 4.03 -10.31 -5.30
N HIS A 21 4.95 -11.19 -4.91
CA HIS A 21 4.63 -12.39 -4.15
C HIS A 21 4.30 -12.10 -2.68
N ASP A 22 3.47 -12.95 -2.07
CA ASP A 22 3.21 -12.98 -0.62
C ASP A 22 2.63 -11.69 0.01
N ASN A 23 1.93 -10.86 -0.77
CA ASN A 23 1.29 -9.66 -0.24
C ASN A 23 -0.01 -9.98 0.52
N CYS A 24 -0.24 -9.30 1.65
CA CYS A 24 -1.47 -9.45 2.43
C CYS A 24 -2.22 -8.12 2.49
N LEU A 25 -3.35 -8.02 1.79
CA LEU A 25 -4.21 -6.82 1.81
C LEU A 25 -5.47 -7.10 2.64
N GLY A 26 -5.77 -6.22 3.59
CA GLY A 26 -6.96 -6.25 4.43
C GLY A 26 -8.25 -5.90 3.69
N VAL A 27 -9.36 -5.84 4.44
CA VAL A 27 -10.70 -5.55 3.90
C VAL A 27 -10.76 -4.10 3.40
N GLY A 28 -11.29 -3.90 2.19
CA GLY A 28 -11.51 -2.57 1.61
C GLY A 28 -10.24 -1.78 1.30
N VAL A 29 -9.08 -2.43 1.16
CA VAL A 29 -7.85 -1.76 0.71
C VAL A 29 -8.00 -1.28 -0.73
N HIS A 30 -7.59 -0.04 -0.99
CA HIS A 30 -7.67 0.54 -2.33
C HIS A 30 -6.27 0.85 -2.87
N ILE A 31 -5.84 -0.01 -3.81
CA ILE A 31 -4.62 0.13 -4.60
C ILE A 31 -4.94 0.93 -5.86
N SER A 32 -4.46 2.17 -5.93
CA SER A 32 -4.70 3.10 -7.05
C SER A 32 -3.92 2.69 -8.32
N PRO A 33 -4.21 3.32 -9.49
CA PRO A 33 -3.51 2.97 -10.72
C PRO A 33 -1.99 3.11 -10.61
N GLY A 34 -1.25 2.20 -11.27
CA GLY A 34 0.21 2.24 -11.30
C GLY A 34 0.91 2.09 -9.95
N VAL A 35 0.23 1.62 -8.91
CA VAL A 35 0.87 1.31 -7.62
C VAL A 35 1.70 0.03 -7.74
N HIS A 36 2.89 0.02 -7.15
CA HIS A 36 3.78 -1.15 -7.17
C HIS A 36 4.14 -1.60 -5.75
N LEU A 37 3.60 -2.76 -5.35
CA LEU A 37 3.98 -3.43 -4.10
C LEU A 37 5.04 -4.49 -4.41
N ALA A 38 6.18 -4.42 -3.73
CA ALA A 38 7.19 -5.47 -3.76
C ALA A 38 6.70 -6.74 -3.02
N GLY A 39 7.58 -7.73 -2.82
CA GLY A 39 7.21 -8.96 -2.14
C GLY A 39 6.93 -8.77 -0.65
N ASN A 40 6.01 -9.57 -0.10
CA ASN A 40 5.73 -9.65 1.33
C ASN A 40 5.35 -8.28 1.96
N VAL A 41 4.50 -7.50 1.30
CA VAL A 41 3.95 -6.25 1.86
C VAL A 41 2.59 -6.54 2.52
N GLY A 42 2.45 -6.09 3.76
CA GLY A 42 1.18 -6.07 4.49
C GLY A 42 0.49 -4.71 4.36
N ILE A 43 -0.81 -4.69 4.10
CA ILE A 43 -1.62 -3.46 4.10
C ILE A 43 -2.90 -3.71 4.90
N GLY A 44 -3.07 -2.97 5.98
CA GLY A 44 -4.24 -3.05 6.86
C GLY A 44 -5.53 -2.55 6.21
N ASP A 45 -6.65 -3.00 6.76
CA ASP A 45 -8.01 -2.62 6.34
C ASP A 45 -8.19 -1.13 6.05
N ARG A 46 -8.98 -0.85 5.01
CA ARG A 46 -9.42 0.50 4.57
C ARG A 46 -8.29 1.47 4.24
N SER A 47 -7.05 1.00 4.14
CA SER A 47 -5.92 1.81 3.71
C SER A 47 -5.97 2.09 2.20
N TRP A 48 -5.52 3.28 1.83
CA TRP A 48 -5.52 3.77 0.45
C TRP A 48 -4.09 4.07 0.00
N VAL A 49 -3.68 3.43 -1.10
CA VAL A 49 -2.37 3.66 -1.71
C VAL A 49 -2.56 4.46 -2.99
N GLY A 50 -2.10 5.71 -2.97
CA GLY A 50 -2.30 6.71 -4.01
C GLY A 50 -1.61 6.38 -5.34
N ILE A 51 -2.09 6.98 -6.43
CA ILE A 51 -1.64 6.71 -7.80
C ILE A 51 -0.11 6.76 -7.94
N GLY A 52 0.48 5.74 -8.58
CA GLY A 52 1.92 5.68 -8.82
C GLY A 52 2.81 5.48 -7.59
N ALA A 53 2.25 5.27 -6.38
CA ALA A 53 3.05 5.01 -5.19
C ALA A 53 3.72 3.63 -5.24
N SER A 54 4.82 3.48 -4.52
CA SER A 54 5.57 2.22 -4.44
C SER A 54 5.89 1.85 -2.99
N VAL A 55 5.88 0.55 -2.68
CA VAL A 55 6.18 0.02 -1.34
C VAL A 55 7.29 -1.01 -1.45
N ILE A 56 8.37 -0.84 -0.67
CA ILE A 56 9.50 -1.78 -0.70
C ILE A 56 9.14 -3.11 -0.02
N GLN A 57 9.98 -4.11 -0.29
CA GLN A 57 9.77 -5.47 0.20
C GLN A 57 9.69 -5.53 1.72
N GLY A 58 8.72 -6.29 2.24
CA GLY A 58 8.63 -6.57 3.68
C GLY A 58 8.03 -5.47 4.54
N CYS A 59 7.51 -4.39 3.97
CA CYS A 59 6.89 -3.33 4.75
C CYS A 59 5.46 -3.68 5.18
N ASP A 60 5.11 -3.29 6.41
CA ASP A 60 3.75 -3.33 6.92
C ASP A 60 3.15 -1.91 6.98
N ILE A 61 2.04 -1.72 6.28
CA ILE A 61 1.20 -0.52 6.32
C ILE A 61 -0.01 -0.83 7.18
N GLY A 62 -0.25 -0.02 8.21
CA GLY A 62 -1.37 -0.16 9.13
C GLY A 62 -2.75 0.04 8.51
N HIS A 63 -3.76 0.07 9.36
CA HIS A 63 -5.16 0.32 9.03
C HIS A 63 -5.46 1.81 8.83
N ASP A 64 -6.44 2.13 7.98
CA ASP A 64 -6.88 3.51 7.73
C ASP A 64 -5.74 4.47 7.34
N VAL A 65 -4.66 3.96 6.71
CA VAL A 65 -3.50 4.73 6.26
C VAL A 65 -3.75 5.29 4.86
N ILE A 66 -3.27 6.51 4.63
CA ILE A 66 -3.20 7.12 3.29
C ILE A 66 -1.74 7.24 2.86
N VAL A 67 -1.37 6.55 1.78
CA VAL A 67 -0.12 6.79 1.07
C VAL A 67 -0.42 7.74 -0.09
N GLY A 68 0.22 8.91 -0.10
CA GLY A 68 0.02 9.92 -1.14
C GLY A 68 0.46 9.46 -2.53
N ALA A 69 -0.04 10.14 -3.56
CA ALA A 69 0.35 9.90 -4.95
C ALA A 69 1.87 9.99 -5.13
N GLY A 70 2.44 9.02 -5.85
CA GLY A 70 3.87 8.95 -6.16
C GLY A 70 4.80 8.76 -4.96
N ALA A 71 4.27 8.51 -3.75
CA ALA A 71 5.10 8.31 -2.57
C ALA A 71 5.84 6.96 -2.62
N VAL A 72 7.03 6.90 -1.99
CA VAL A 72 7.83 5.67 -1.88
C VAL A 72 7.95 5.27 -0.42
N VAL A 73 7.19 4.25 -0.02
CA VAL A 73 7.19 3.72 1.35
C VAL A 73 8.41 2.82 1.53
N THR A 74 9.31 3.24 2.42
CA THR A 74 10.57 2.54 2.71
C THR A 74 10.66 1.97 4.13
N LYS A 75 9.60 2.15 4.93
CA LYS A 75 9.49 1.73 6.33
C LYS A 75 8.02 1.47 6.67
N ASP A 76 7.80 0.69 7.71
CA ASP A 76 6.47 0.41 8.24
C ASP A 76 5.75 1.71 8.63
N ILE A 77 4.43 1.70 8.49
CA ILE A 77 3.55 2.84 8.77
C ILE A 77 2.49 2.38 9.76
N ILE A 78 2.36 3.09 10.88
CA ILE A 78 1.32 2.82 11.86
C ILE A 78 -0.05 3.32 11.39
N ASP A 79 -1.10 2.79 12.02
CA ASP A 79 -2.50 3.07 11.69
C ASP A 79 -2.83 4.57 11.63
N GLY A 80 -3.76 4.95 10.74
CA GLY A 80 -4.37 6.27 10.67
C GLY A 80 -3.47 7.39 10.15
N LEU A 81 -2.23 7.11 9.77
CA LEU A 81 -1.32 8.12 9.24
C LEU A 81 -1.60 8.45 7.79
N THR A 82 -1.27 9.67 7.40
CA THR A 82 -1.10 10.07 6.00
C THR A 82 0.39 10.27 5.75
N VAL A 83 0.96 9.57 4.77
CA VAL A 83 2.37 9.73 4.38
C VAL A 83 2.51 10.19 2.94
N VAL A 84 3.51 11.02 2.65
CA VAL A 84 3.77 11.56 1.30
C VAL A 84 5.27 11.67 1.02
N GLY A 85 5.65 11.74 -0.26
CA GLY A 85 7.01 12.05 -0.68
C GLY A 85 7.91 10.84 -0.96
N VAL A 86 9.18 11.13 -1.28
CA VAL A 86 10.23 10.15 -1.59
C VAL A 86 11.48 10.49 -0.76
N PRO A 87 11.77 9.74 0.33
CA PRO A 87 10.94 8.67 0.90
C PRO A 87 9.64 9.21 1.51
N ALA A 88 8.63 8.34 1.64
CA ALA A 88 7.37 8.69 2.27
C ALA A 88 7.59 9.06 3.74
N GLN A 89 7.05 10.19 4.16
CA GLN A 89 7.11 10.69 5.54
C GLN A 89 5.72 11.12 5.98
N GLU A 90 5.46 11.07 7.29
CA GLU A 90 4.21 11.55 7.88
C GLU A 90 3.93 13.01 7.48
N LEU A 91 2.74 13.25 6.94
CA LEU A 91 2.25 14.58 6.62
C LEU A 91 1.74 15.25 7.89
N LYS A 92 2.58 16.11 8.48
CA LYS A 92 2.17 16.97 9.60
C LYS A 92 1.29 18.11 9.08
N LYS A 93 0.15 18.31 9.74
CA LYS A 93 -0.74 19.46 9.50
C LYS A 93 -0.20 20.71 10.18
#